data_AF-A0A1B6L564-F1
#
_entry.id   AF-A0A1B6L564-F1
#
_cell.length_a   1.000
_cell.length_b   1.000
_cell.length_c   1.000
_cell.angle_alpha   90.00
_cell.angle_beta   90.00
_cell.angle_gamma   90.00
#
_symmetry.space_group_name_H-M   'P 1'
#
loop_
_entity.id
_entity.type
_entity.pdbx_description
1 polymer ?
#
loop_
_entity_poly.entity_id
_entity_poly.type
_entity_poly.pdbx_seq_one_letter_code
_entity_poly.pdbx_strand_id
1 'polypeptide(L)'
;MSDDDRDLDLESAEKRAHHNALERKRRDHIKDSFSSLRDSVPSLQGEKVASRAQILKKAADYIQFMRRKNSAHQQDIDDLKRQNLLLESQIRTLEKAKATGNYAVDQSELVLDSGYGHQESETDTSDSESIRSPRKTKKLKVSGLL
;
A
#
# COMPACT_ATOMS: atom_id res chain seq x y z
N MET A 1 33.51 -43.32 -34.76
CA MET A 1 32.69 -42.10 -34.75
C MET A 1 33.02 -41.37 -36.03
N SER A 2 32.02 -41.20 -36.88
CA SER A 2 32.20 -40.57 -38.19
C SER A 2 32.33 -39.06 -38.00
N ASP A 3 32.88 -38.36 -38.99
CA ASP A 3 33.06 -36.91 -38.94
C ASP A 3 31.71 -36.18 -38.81
N ASP A 4 30.67 -36.72 -39.45
CA ASP A 4 29.29 -36.24 -39.33
C ASP A 4 28.72 -36.34 -37.90
N ASP A 5 29.11 -37.35 -37.10
CA ASP A 5 28.65 -37.48 -35.71
C ASP A 5 29.25 -36.39 -34.81
N ARG A 6 30.46 -35.93 -35.14
CA ARG A 6 31.18 -34.89 -34.37
C ARG A 6 30.60 -33.51 -34.61
N ASP A 7 30.16 -33.22 -35.82
CA ASP A 7 29.55 -31.95 -36.17
C ASP A 7 28.16 -31.77 -35.52
N LEU A 8 27.38 -32.84 -35.41
CA LEU A 8 26.09 -32.83 -34.70
C LEU A 8 26.25 -32.56 -33.20
N ASP A 9 27.29 -33.13 -32.56
CA ASP A 9 27.60 -32.89 -31.15
C ASP A 9 28.07 -31.44 -30.90
N LEU A 10 28.82 -30.86 -31.83
CA LEU A 10 29.22 -29.44 -31.79
C LEU A 10 28.02 -28.51 -31.90
N GLU A 11 27.09 -28.76 -32.84
CA GLU A 11 25.88 -27.95 -32.99
C GLU A 11 24.99 -28.00 -31.73
N SER A 12 24.88 -29.18 -31.10
CA SER A 12 24.19 -29.36 -29.82
C SER A 12 24.86 -28.60 -28.67
N ALA A 13 26.19 -28.60 -28.63
CA ALA A 13 26.97 -27.84 -27.65
C ALA A 13 26.81 -26.32 -27.84
N GLU A 14 26.79 -25.83 -29.08
CA GLU A 14 26.56 -24.42 -29.41
C GLU A 14 25.16 -23.96 -28.99
N LYS A 15 24.11 -24.74 -29.30
CA LYS A 15 22.74 -24.44 -28.85
C LYS A 15 22.65 -24.35 -27.32
N ARG A 16 23.32 -25.26 -26.61
CA ARG A 16 23.40 -25.25 -25.13
C ARG A 16 24.14 -24.03 -24.61
N ALA A 17 25.25 -23.65 -25.24
CA ALA A 17 26.03 -22.47 -24.89
C ALA A 17 25.22 -21.18 -25.09
N HIS A 18 24.53 -21.05 -26.23
CA HIS A 18 23.66 -19.92 -26.53
C HIS A 18 22.52 -19.79 -25.52
N HIS A 19 21.84 -20.90 -25.20
CA HIS A 19 20.79 -20.92 -24.17
C HIS A 19 21.32 -20.49 -22.80
N ASN A 20 22.48 -20.99 -22.38
CA ASN A 20 23.12 -20.61 -21.13
C ASN A 20 23.51 -19.12 -21.06
N ALA A 21 23.95 -18.55 -22.20
CA ALA A 21 24.24 -17.12 -22.31
C ALA A 21 22.97 -16.28 -22.14
N LEU A 22 21.87 -16.68 -22.80
CA LEU A 22 20.61 -15.97 -22.72
C LEU A 22 20.02 -16.00 -21.29
N GLU A 23 20.06 -17.15 -20.62
CA GLU A 23 19.58 -17.27 -19.24
C GLU A 23 20.46 -16.48 -18.27
N ARG A 24 21.78 -16.40 -18.49
CA ARG A 24 22.65 -15.54 -17.68
C ARG A 24 22.23 -14.08 -17.79
N LYS A 25 22.01 -13.58 -19.01
CA LYS A 25 21.52 -12.22 -19.26
C LYS A 25 20.18 -11.97 -18.55
N ARG A 26 19.25 -12.93 -18.60
CA ARG A 26 17.97 -12.85 -17.88
C ARG A 26 18.16 -12.74 -16.37
N ARG A 27 19.05 -13.55 -15.79
CA ARG A 27 19.36 -13.52 -14.34
C ARG A 27 20.00 -12.21 -13.90
N ASP A 28 20.85 -11.63 -14.74
CA ASP A 28 21.48 -10.33 -14.48
C ASP A 28 20.41 -9.22 -14.45
N HIS A 29 19.50 -9.20 -15.42
CA HIS A 29 18.37 -8.25 -15.41
C HIS A 29 17.50 -8.39 -14.14
N ILE A 30 17.23 -9.62 -13.70
CA ILE A 30 16.48 -9.85 -12.44
C ILE A 30 17.25 -9.34 -11.24
N LYS A 31 18.57 -9.55 -11.19
CA LYS A 31 19.43 -9.05 -10.12
C LYS A 31 19.40 -7.52 -10.05
N ASP A 32 19.39 -6.85 -11.20
CA ASP A 32 19.28 -5.39 -11.27
C ASP A 32 17.91 -4.93 -10.77
N SER A 33 16.82 -5.56 -11.20
CA SER A 33 15.47 -5.27 -10.69
C SER A 33 15.35 -5.45 -9.17
N PHE A 34 15.97 -6.48 -8.59
CA PHE A 34 16.02 -6.66 -7.13
C PHE A 34 16.81 -5.55 -6.42
N SER A 35 17.87 -5.04 -7.04
CA SER A 35 18.67 -3.95 -6.50
C SER A 35 17.85 -2.65 -6.49
N SER A 36 17.21 -2.31 -7.61
CA SER A 36 16.31 -1.16 -7.69
C SER A 36 15.14 -1.25 -6.70
N LEU A 37 14.54 -2.43 -6.55
CA LEU A 37 13.46 -2.66 -5.58
C LEU A 37 13.94 -2.44 -4.14
N ARG A 38 15.10 -2.99 -3.77
CA ARG A 38 15.69 -2.80 -2.44
C ARG A 38 15.89 -1.31 -2.14
N ASP A 39 16.46 -0.57 -3.09
CA ASP A 39 16.81 0.84 -2.90
C ASP A 39 15.56 1.73 -2.78
N SER A 40 14.42 1.27 -3.32
CA SER A 40 13.11 1.94 -3.24
C SER A 40 12.37 1.71 -1.92
N VAL A 41 12.83 0.78 -1.08
CA VAL A 41 12.20 0.43 0.20
C VAL A 41 13.02 1.01 1.36
N PRO A 42 12.55 2.05 2.07
CA PRO A 42 13.33 2.76 3.08
C PRO A 42 13.90 1.86 4.18
N SER A 43 13.16 0.83 4.60
CA SER A 43 13.61 -0.09 5.66
C SER A 43 14.78 -1.01 5.26
N LEU A 44 15.11 -1.07 3.96
CA LEU A 44 16.24 -1.83 3.43
C LEU A 44 17.43 -0.94 3.06
N GLN A 45 17.27 0.39 3.09
CA GLN A 45 18.34 1.33 2.81
C GLN A 45 19.40 1.23 3.92
N GLY A 46 20.65 0.97 3.53
CA GLY A 46 21.76 0.75 4.47
C GLY A 46 21.98 -0.69 4.90
N GLU A 47 21.08 -1.62 4.55
CA GLU A 47 21.30 -3.05 4.80
C GLU A 47 22.25 -3.63 3.74
N LYS A 48 23.51 -3.87 4.13
CA LYS A 48 24.57 -4.32 3.20
C LYS A 48 24.23 -5.62 2.46
N VAL A 49 23.43 -6.49 3.06
CA VAL A 49 23.04 -7.79 2.49
C VAL A 49 21.58 -8.11 2.84
N ALA A 50 20.65 -7.80 1.94
CA ALA A 50 19.24 -8.22 2.04
C ALA A 50 18.98 -9.41 1.09
N SER A 51 18.43 -10.51 1.60
CA SER A 51 18.06 -11.65 0.75
C SER A 51 16.86 -11.33 -0.14
N ARG A 52 16.71 -12.04 -1.28
CA ARG A 52 15.55 -11.86 -2.19
C ARG A 52 14.20 -12.00 -1.46
N ALA A 53 14.08 -12.98 -0.57
CA ALA A 53 12.87 -13.18 0.21
C ALA A 53 12.58 -12.01 1.16
N GLN A 54 13.61 -11.47 1.82
CA GLN A 54 13.46 -10.27 2.66
C GLN A 54 13.07 -9.05 1.84
N ILE A 55 13.67 -8.83 0.67
CA ILE A 55 13.34 -7.72 -0.23
C ILE A 55 11.85 -7.76 -0.58
N LEU A 56 11.35 -8.93 -1.03
CA LEU A 56 9.94 -9.09 -1.39
C LEU A 56 9.02 -8.85 -0.19
N LYS A 57 9.35 -9.41 0.97
CA LYS A 57 8.56 -9.25 2.19
C LYS A 57 8.47 -7.79 2.62
N LYS A 58 9.61 -7.10 2.71
CA LYS A 58 9.67 -5.70 3.13
C LYS A 58 9.04 -4.76 2.11
N ALA A 59 9.14 -5.07 0.81
CA ALA A 59 8.44 -4.33 -0.23
C ALA A 59 6.91 -4.46 -0.09
N ALA A 60 6.40 -5.67 0.13
CA ALA A 60 4.97 -5.90 0.35
C ALA A 60 4.48 -5.17 1.61
N ASP A 61 5.21 -5.26 2.72
CA ASP A 61 4.92 -4.55 3.96
C ASP A 61 4.89 -3.03 3.73
N TYR A 62 5.86 -2.50 2.97
CA TYR A 62 5.96 -1.08 2.67
C TYR A 62 4.80 -0.58 1.80
N ILE A 63 4.36 -1.35 0.80
CA ILE A 63 3.17 -1.04 -0.01
C ILE A 63 1.93 -0.95 0.89
N GLN A 64 1.72 -1.92 1.78
CA GLN A 64 0.58 -1.91 2.71
C GLN A 64 0.64 -0.74 3.69
N PHE A 65 1.83 -0.41 4.18
CA PHE A 65 2.06 0.77 5.01
C PHE A 65 1.72 2.06 4.26
N MET A 66 2.24 2.24 3.05
CA MET A 66 2.01 3.45 2.25
C MET A 66 0.54 3.61 1.86
N ARG A 67 -0.17 2.52 1.57
CA ARG A 67 -1.63 2.56 1.34
C ARG A 67 -2.39 3.12 2.54
N ARG A 68 -2.11 2.60 3.74
CA ARG A 68 -2.74 3.09 4.99
C ARG A 68 -2.36 4.55 5.27
N LYS A 69 -1.09 4.90 5.10
CA LYS A 69 -0.59 6.27 5.29
C LYS A 69 -1.26 7.26 4.35
N ASN A 70 -1.36 6.93 3.05
CA ASN A 70 -2.03 7.77 2.06
C ASN A 70 -3.53 7.93 2.37
N SER A 71 -4.20 6.86 2.82
CA SER A 71 -5.61 6.93 3.24
C SER A 71 -5.82 7.85 4.45
N ALA A 72 -4.93 7.77 5.45
CA ALA A 72 -5.00 8.67 6.61
C ALA A 72 -4.78 10.13 6.20
N HIS A 73 -3.78 10.40 5.35
CA HIS A 73 -3.56 11.75 4.83
C HIS A 73 -4.73 12.26 3.99
N GLN A 74 -5.39 11.39 3.22
CA GLN A 74 -6.58 11.78 2.47
C GLN A 74 -7.72 12.18 3.41
N GLN A 75 -7.91 11.43 4.50
CA GLN A 75 -8.88 11.79 5.54
C GLN A 75 -8.55 13.14 6.19
N ASP A 76 -7.28 13.37 6.55
CA ASP A 76 -6.84 14.66 7.12
C ASP A 76 -7.12 15.82 6.15
N ILE A 77 -6.87 15.63 4.84
CA ILE A 77 -7.15 16.62 3.80
C ILE A 77 -8.66 16.92 3.74
N ASP A 78 -9.51 15.90 3.78
CA ASP A 78 -10.96 16.07 3.66
C ASP A 78 -11.55 16.73 4.92
N ASP A 79 -11.04 16.41 6.10
CA ASP A 79 -11.42 17.05 7.35
C ASP A 79 -11.01 18.53 7.38
N LEU A 80 -9.79 18.85 6.93
CA LEU A 80 -9.33 20.23 6.81
C LEU A 80 -10.14 21.03 5.79
N LYS A 81 -10.52 20.42 4.65
CA LYS A 81 -11.41 21.06 3.68
C LYS A 81 -12.77 21.35 4.30
N ARG A 82 -13.35 20.42 5.05
CA ARG A 82 -14.64 20.65 5.74
C ARG A 82 -14.53 21.80 6.74
N GLN A 83 -13.46 21.85 7.53
CA GLN A 83 -13.22 22.94 8.49
C GLN A 83 -13.07 24.29 7.78
N ASN A 84 -12.29 24.35 6.69
CA ASN A 84 -12.14 25.58 5.91
C ASN A 84 -13.47 26.07 5.34
N LEU A 85 -14.31 25.17 4.80
CA LEU A 85 -15.64 25.54 4.30
C LEU A 85 -16.53 26.14 5.40
N LEU A 86 -16.50 25.57 6.60
CA LEU A 86 -17.25 26.10 7.75
C LEU A 86 -16.76 27.48 8.15
N LEU A 87 -15.43 27.66 8.25
CA LEU A 87 -14.82 28.95 8.60
C LEU A 87 -15.12 30.02 7.55
N GLU A 88 -15.01 29.68 6.26
CA GLU A 88 -15.37 30.59 5.18
C GLU A 88 -16.84 31.00 5.22
N SER A 89 -17.75 30.07 5.55
CA SER A 89 -19.16 30.38 5.73
C SER A 89 -19.38 31.36 6.89
N GLN A 90 -18.72 31.11 8.03
CA GLN A 90 -18.78 31.99 9.20
C GLN A 90 -18.24 33.39 8.89
N ILE A 91 -17.11 33.48 8.18
CA ILE A 91 -16.53 34.75 7.74
C ILE A 91 -17.53 35.52 6.86
N ARG A 92 -18.12 34.86 5.85
CA ARG A 92 -19.11 35.50 4.96
C ARG A 92 -20.32 36.04 5.74
N THR A 93 -20.84 35.28 6.69
CA THR A 93 -21.97 35.71 7.53
C THR A 93 -21.60 36.91 8.40
N LEU A 94 -20.42 36.89 9.02
CA LEU A 94 -19.94 38.01 9.85
C LEU A 94 -19.65 39.26 9.02
N GLU A 95 -19.07 39.12 7.82
CA GLU A 95 -18.86 40.24 6.89
C GLU A 95 -20.18 40.89 6.47
N LYS A 96 -21.20 40.07 6.18
CA LYS A 96 -22.55 40.54 5.86
C LYS A 96 -23.18 41.28 7.03
N ALA A 97 -23.11 40.72 8.24
CA ALA A 97 -23.64 41.33 9.47
C ALA A 97 -22.96 42.67 9.79
N LYS A 98 -21.63 42.74 9.60
CA LYS A 98 -20.86 43.97 9.76
C LYS A 98 -21.27 45.04 8.74
N ALA A 99 -21.50 44.65 7.49
CA ALA A 99 -21.93 45.58 6.44
C ALA A 99 -23.36 46.12 6.65
N THR A 100 -24.28 45.30 7.17
CA THR A 100 -25.66 45.70 7.44
C THR A 100 -25.88 46.32 8.82
N GLY A 101 -24.87 46.33 9.70
CA GLY A 101 -24.96 46.86 11.06
C GLY A 101 -25.86 46.04 12.00
N ASN A 102 -26.27 44.84 11.57
CA ASN A 102 -27.24 43.99 12.28
C ASN A 102 -26.55 42.73 12.78
N TYR A 103 -26.17 42.70 14.07
CA TYR A 103 -25.45 41.59 14.71
C TYR A 103 -26.35 40.44 15.20
N ALA A 104 -27.61 40.38 14.75
CA ALA A 104 -28.49 39.27 15.11
C ALA A 104 -27.98 37.99 14.43
N VAL A 105 -27.18 37.22 15.17
CA VAL A 105 -26.66 35.91 14.78
C VAL A 105 -27.84 34.96 14.65
N ASP A 106 -28.32 34.75 13.43
CA ASP A 106 -29.31 33.71 13.18
C ASP A 106 -28.59 32.35 13.10
N GLN A 107 -28.68 31.57 14.17
CA GLN A 107 -28.12 30.22 14.27
C GLN A 107 -28.83 29.22 13.32
N SER A 108 -29.89 29.64 12.62
CA SER A 108 -30.73 28.75 11.82
C SER A 108 -30.11 28.28 10.48
N GLU A 109 -29.15 29.02 9.91
CA GLU A 109 -28.58 28.72 8.57
C GLU A 109 -27.34 27.80 8.57
N LEU A 110 -26.96 27.19 9.70
CA LEU A 110 -25.82 26.24 9.76
C LEU A 110 -26.16 24.81 9.28
N VAL A 111 -27.35 24.58 8.73
CA VAL A 111 -27.75 23.28 8.17
C VAL A 111 -27.37 23.23 6.69
N LEU A 112 -26.08 23.06 6.40
CA LEU A 112 -25.62 22.64 5.07
C LEU A 112 -25.49 21.12 5.03
N ASP A 113 -26.56 20.51 4.51
CA ASP A 113 -26.56 19.31 3.67
C ASP A 113 -25.62 18.17 4.09
N SER A 114 -26.10 17.32 4.99
CA SER A 114 -25.59 15.97 5.23
C SER A 114 -26.00 15.02 4.08
N GLY A 115 -25.82 15.47 2.84
CA GLY A 115 -26.27 14.83 1.61
C GLY A 115 -25.14 14.50 0.65
N TYR A 116 -24.10 13.80 1.09
CA TYR A 116 -23.15 13.16 0.16
C TYR A 116 -23.15 11.65 0.36
N GLY A 117 -23.70 10.99 -0.66
CA GLY A 117 -24.01 9.57 -0.73
C GLY A 117 -22.83 8.67 -0.40
N HIS A 118 -23.08 7.76 0.53
CA HIS A 118 -22.41 6.47 0.59
C HIS A 118 -22.75 5.74 -0.72
N GLN A 119 -21.86 5.80 -1.70
CA GLN A 119 -21.97 4.95 -2.88
C GLN A 119 -21.45 3.59 -2.48
N GLU A 120 -22.39 2.70 -2.17
CA GLU A 120 -22.16 1.29 -1.91
C GLU A 120 -21.55 0.69 -3.18
N SER A 121 -20.23 0.50 -3.16
CA SER A 121 -19.56 -0.28 -4.19
C SER A 121 -19.69 -1.74 -3.79
N GLU A 122 -20.72 -2.39 -4.32
CA GLU A 122 -20.88 -3.84 -4.38
C GLU A 122 -19.61 -4.45 -5.01
N THR A 123 -18.69 -4.95 -4.20
CA THR A 123 -17.66 -5.88 -4.70
C THR A 123 -18.06 -7.29 -4.34
N ASP A 124 -18.67 -7.95 -5.31
CA ASP A 124 -18.80 -9.41 -5.37
C ASP A 124 -17.40 -10.03 -5.33
N THR A 125 -17.10 -10.73 -4.24
CA THR A 125 -15.94 -11.63 -4.16
C THR A 125 -16.45 -12.91 -3.53
N SER A 126 -17.01 -13.77 -4.37
CA SER A 126 -17.25 -15.15 -4.03
C SER A 126 -15.93 -15.96 -4.03
N ASP A 127 -15.89 -16.89 -3.08
CA ASP A 127 -15.10 -18.12 -3.02
C ASP A 127 -13.66 -18.10 -2.50
N SER A 128 -13.48 -18.56 -1.25
CA SER A 128 -12.70 -19.78 -0.97
C SER A 128 -12.83 -20.22 0.50
N GLU A 129 -13.33 -21.43 0.66
CA GLU A 129 -13.38 -22.26 1.87
C GLU A 129 -12.10 -22.24 2.74
N SER A 130 -12.25 -22.08 4.05
CA SER A 130 -11.29 -22.64 5.04
C SER A 130 -11.85 -22.69 6.47
N ILE A 131 -12.30 -23.90 6.83
CA ILE A 131 -12.03 -24.64 8.07
C ILE A 131 -11.83 -23.80 9.35
N ARG A 132 -12.85 -23.83 10.22
CA ARG A 132 -12.80 -23.37 11.62
C ARG A 132 -11.69 -24.09 12.41
N SER A 133 -10.83 -23.33 13.07
CA SER A 133 -10.08 -23.77 14.26
C SER A 133 -10.43 -22.89 15.47
N PRO A 134 -10.85 -23.45 16.62
CA PRO A 134 -11.28 -22.66 17.76
C PRO A 134 -10.13 -22.08 18.58
N ARG A 135 -10.26 -20.79 18.94
CA ARG A 135 -9.40 -20.04 19.86
C ARG A 135 -9.48 -20.62 21.28
N LYS A 136 -8.34 -20.91 21.92
CA LYS A 136 -8.26 -21.14 23.38
C LYS A 136 -7.90 -19.84 24.10
N THR A 137 -8.71 -19.46 25.08
CA THR A 137 -8.50 -18.32 25.98
C THR A 137 -7.48 -18.67 27.07
N LYS A 138 -6.59 -17.73 27.42
CA LYS A 138 -5.65 -17.88 28.54
C LYS A 138 -6.31 -17.38 29.83
N LYS A 139 -6.33 -18.21 30.88
CA LYS A 139 -6.71 -17.78 32.24
C LYS A 139 -5.49 -17.25 32.99
N LEU A 140 -5.64 -16.08 33.61
CA LEU A 140 -4.73 -15.53 34.61
C LEU A 140 -4.86 -16.33 35.92
N LYS A 141 -3.73 -16.69 36.53
CA LYS A 141 -3.68 -17.31 37.86
C LYS A 141 -3.07 -16.31 38.84
N VAL A 142 -3.86 -15.92 39.83
CA VAL A 142 -3.42 -15.14 40.99
C VAL A 142 -2.98 -16.14 42.07
N SER A 143 -1.77 -15.94 42.59
CA SER A 143 -1.28 -16.48 43.86
C SER A 143 -0.62 -15.29 44.56
N GLY A 144 -1.04 -14.80 45.72
CA GLY A 144 -1.54 -15.48 46.90
C GLY A 144 -0.48 -15.28 47.97
N LEU A 145 -0.71 -14.29 48.85
CA LEU A 145 0.10 -14.00 50.04
C LEU A 145 0.27 -15.26 50.90
N LEU A 146 1.50 -15.49 51.36
CA LEU A 146 1.90 -15.62 52.77
C LEU A 146 3.43 -15.68 52.85
#